data_AF-A0A392MG16-F1
#
_entry.id   AF-A0A392MG16-F1
#
_cell.length_a   1.000
_cell.length_b   1.000
_cell.length_c   1.000
_cell.angle_alpha   90.00
_cell.angle_beta   90.00
_cell.angle_gamma   90.00
#
_symmetry.space_group_name_H-M   'P 1'
#
loop_
_entity.id
_entity.type
_entity.pdbx_description
1 polymer ?
#
loop_
_entity_poly.entity_id
_entity_poly.type
_entity_poly.pdbx_seq_one_letter_code
_entity_poly.pdbx_strand_id
1 'polypeptide(L)'
;MAMRELNFEEPDIEFSLSEHKLKLHNTLLKPTRFSPSENSPLEALLKLQWEYNSKKSLSMEGSHITVDVLESFLNFLYEDTIDDQEYEEQALGLLELGRCYLMPTLTSTVEL
;
A
#
# COMPACT_ATOMS: atom_id res chain seq x y z
N MET A 1 -36.49 12.52 1.08
CA MET A 1 -35.17 12.48 0.43
C MET A 1 -34.14 12.42 1.55
N ALA A 2 -33.58 11.24 1.80
CA ALA A 2 -32.60 11.06 2.85
C ALA A 2 -31.27 11.64 2.38
N MET A 3 -30.76 12.64 3.11
CA MET A 3 -29.33 12.95 3.13
C MET A 3 -28.62 11.64 3.46
N ARG A 4 -27.90 11.08 2.47
CA ARG A 4 -26.96 9.99 2.74
C ARG A 4 -25.93 10.57 3.70
N GLU A 5 -25.97 10.11 4.95
CA GLU A 5 -24.92 10.34 5.92
C GLU A 5 -23.59 9.98 5.25
N LEU A 6 -22.73 10.99 5.09
CA LEU A 6 -21.31 10.78 4.81
C LEU A 6 -20.76 10.09 6.06
N ASN A 7 -20.85 8.75 6.08
CA ASN A 7 -20.02 7.94 6.94
C ASN A 7 -18.59 8.24 6.52
N PHE A 8 -17.96 9.20 7.18
CA PHE A 8 -16.52 9.24 7.29
C PHE A 8 -16.16 7.98 8.09
N GLU A 9 -16.00 6.86 7.39
CA GLU A 9 -15.44 5.64 7.99
C GLU A 9 -14.14 6.05 8.67
N GLU A 10 -13.90 5.66 9.92
CA GLU A 10 -12.59 5.85 10.53
C GLU A 10 -11.56 5.03 9.73
N PRO A 11 -10.31 5.50 9.59
CA PRO A 11 -9.26 4.71 8.95
C PRO A 11 -9.14 3.36 9.64
N ASP A 12 -9.25 2.28 8.88
CA ASP A 12 -9.28 0.92 9.41
C ASP A 12 -7.96 0.16 9.17
N ILE A 13 -6.96 0.80 8.59
CA ILE A 13 -5.59 0.27 8.43
C ILE A 13 -4.57 1.36 8.75
N GLU A 14 -3.44 0.98 9.36
CA GLU A 14 -2.28 1.86 9.58
C GLU A 14 -1.02 1.24 8.94
N PHE A 15 -0.34 1.98 8.06
CA PHE A 15 1.01 1.64 7.60
C PHE A 15 2.02 2.49 8.36
N SER A 16 3.06 1.86 8.90
CA SER A 16 4.10 2.55 9.65
C SER A 16 5.49 2.34 9.05
N LEU A 17 6.26 3.42 8.98
CA LEU A 17 7.68 3.42 8.63
C LEU A 17 8.42 4.24 9.70
N SER A 18 9.18 3.56 10.56
CA SER A 18 9.79 4.20 11.75
C SER A 18 8.73 4.96 12.57
N GLU A 19 8.94 6.26 12.83
CA GLU A 19 7.99 7.12 13.55
C GLU A 19 6.82 7.62 12.68
N HIS A 20 6.88 7.43 11.36
CA HIS A 20 5.82 7.87 10.45
C HIS A 20 4.70 6.85 10.38
N LYS A 21 3.46 7.34 10.48
CA LYS A 21 2.24 6.52 10.47
C LYS A 21 1.25 7.11 9.50
N LEU A 22 0.86 6.31 8.52
CA LEU A 22 -0.14 6.64 7.52
C LEU A 22 -1.38 5.81 7.79
N LYS A 23 -2.49 6.49 8.02
CA LYS A 23 -3.79 5.87 8.31
C LYS A 23 -4.64 5.88 7.05
N LEU A 24 -5.18 4.72 6.71
CA LEU A 24 -5.78 4.43 5.43
C LEU A 24 -7.13 3.72 5.58
N HIS A 25 -7.90 3.75 4.51
CA HIS A 25 -9.12 2.96 4.37
C HIS A 25 -8.87 1.75 3.47
N ASN A 26 -9.10 0.56 3.99
CA ASN A 26 -9.02 -0.70 3.25
C ASN A 26 -9.96 -0.73 2.05
N THR A 27 -11.14 -0.13 2.21
CA THR A 27 -12.20 -0.08 1.19
C THR A 27 -11.77 0.66 -0.07
N LEU A 28 -10.75 1.51 0.03
CA LEU A 28 -10.21 2.25 -1.10
C LEU A 28 -9.14 1.46 -1.87
N LEU A 29 -8.53 0.42 -1.28
CA LEU A 29 -7.48 -0.36 -1.95
C LEU A 29 -8.08 -1.18 -3.09
N LYS A 30 -7.43 -1.16 -4.27
CA LYS A 30 -7.95 -1.85 -5.46
C LYS A 30 -7.92 -3.37 -5.28
N PRO A 31 -9.07 -4.08 -5.40
CA PRO A 31 -9.12 -5.54 -5.19
C PRO A 31 -8.23 -6.35 -6.15
N THR A 32 -7.99 -5.83 -7.35
CA THR A 32 -7.09 -6.43 -8.36
C THR A 32 -5.67 -6.61 -7.84
N ARG A 33 -5.24 -5.74 -6.91
CA ARG A 33 -3.94 -5.76 -6.23
C ARG A 33 -3.84 -6.79 -5.12
N PHE A 34 -4.85 -7.64 -4.92
CA PHE A 34 -4.82 -8.75 -3.99
C PHE A 34 -5.21 -10.06 -4.67
N SER A 35 -5.03 -10.14 -5.98
CA SER A 35 -5.21 -11.40 -6.70
C SER A 35 -4.01 -12.33 -6.46
N PRO A 36 -4.20 -13.67 -6.58
CA PRO A 36 -3.11 -14.64 -6.44
C PRO A 36 -1.93 -14.38 -7.39
N SER A 37 -2.17 -13.72 -8.53
CA SER A 37 -1.16 -13.38 -9.53
C SER A 37 -0.40 -12.08 -9.26
N GLU A 38 -0.85 -11.25 -8.32
CA GLU A 38 -0.36 -9.89 -8.13
C GLU A 38 0.17 -9.60 -6.74
N ASN A 39 -0.41 -10.15 -5.66
CA ASN A 39 0.02 -9.74 -4.32
C ASN A 39 -0.44 -10.67 -3.18
N SER A 40 -0.23 -11.97 -3.36
CA SER A 40 -0.57 -12.95 -2.34
C SER A 40 0.09 -12.68 -0.97
N PRO A 41 1.35 -12.18 -0.88
CA PRO A 41 2.00 -11.90 0.40
C PRO A 41 1.39 -10.72 1.17
N LEU A 42 1.16 -9.56 0.54
CA LEU A 42 0.55 -8.42 1.24
C LEU A 42 -0.88 -8.71 1.64
N GLU A 43 -1.65 -9.38 0.77
CA GLU A 43 -3.01 -9.82 1.08
C GLU A 43 -3.03 -10.73 2.31
N ALA A 44 -2.13 -11.72 2.36
CA ALA A 44 -2.02 -12.63 3.49
C ALA A 44 -1.63 -11.90 4.78
N LEU A 45 -0.68 -10.95 4.70
CA LEU A 45 -0.28 -10.14 5.85
C LEU A 45 -1.42 -9.27 6.35
N LEU A 46 -2.16 -8.61 5.47
CA LEU A 46 -3.31 -7.79 5.85
C LEU A 46 -4.42 -8.64 6.47
N LYS A 47 -4.73 -9.82 5.89
CA LYS A 47 -5.68 -10.78 6.48
C LYS A 47 -5.27 -11.22 7.88
N LEU A 48 -3.99 -11.58 8.07
CA LEU A 48 -3.46 -11.91 9.40
C LEU A 48 -3.58 -10.72 10.38
N GLN A 49 -3.28 -9.50 9.95
CA GLN A 49 -3.47 -8.33 10.80
C GLN A 49 -4.95 -8.09 11.14
N TRP A 50 -5.87 -8.33 10.20
CA TRP A 50 -7.31 -8.19 10.46
C TRP A 50 -7.87 -9.26 11.41
N GLU A 51 -7.32 -10.46 11.37
CA GLU A 51 -7.75 -11.57 12.23
C GLU A 51 -7.19 -11.45 13.66
N TYR A 52 -5.95 -10.97 13.81
CA TYR A 52 -5.21 -11.06 15.08
C TYR A 52 -4.88 -9.72 15.73
N ASN A 53 -4.99 -8.59 15.02
CA ASN A 53 -4.59 -7.27 15.51
C ASN A 53 -5.75 -6.28 15.45
N SER A 54 -6.23 -5.82 16.61
CA SER A 54 -7.30 -4.82 16.69
C SER A 54 -6.93 -3.47 16.07
N LYS A 55 -5.63 -3.17 15.95
CA LYS A 55 -5.12 -1.94 15.32
C LYS A 55 -4.87 -2.05 13.81
N LYS A 56 -4.88 -3.27 13.25
CA LYS A 56 -4.69 -3.53 11.81
C LYS A 56 -3.50 -2.74 11.22
N SER A 57 -2.36 -2.79 11.91
CA SER A 57 -1.16 -2.03 11.54
C SER A 57 -0.12 -2.87 10.83
N LEU A 58 0.43 -2.40 9.72
CA LEU A 58 1.55 -3.01 9.01
C LEU A 58 2.79 -2.12 9.06
N SER A 59 3.87 -2.63 9.65
CA SER A 59 5.16 -1.94 9.64
C SER A 59 5.97 -2.35 8.42
N MET A 60 6.47 -1.37 7.69
CA MET A 60 7.35 -1.57 6.54
C MET A 60 8.73 -1.03 6.91
N GLU A 61 9.74 -1.89 6.84
CA GLU A 61 11.14 -1.49 7.05
C GLU A 61 11.99 -2.07 5.93
N GLY A 62 12.92 -1.27 5.42
CA GLY A 62 13.80 -1.63 4.31
C GLY A 62 14.85 -0.55 4.09
N SER A 63 15.95 -0.91 3.45
CA SER A 63 17.10 0.00 3.30
C SER A 63 16.82 1.16 2.33
N HIS A 64 15.86 0.98 1.41
CA HIS A 64 15.46 2.01 0.44
C HIS A 64 14.00 2.45 0.59
N ILE A 65 13.33 2.05 1.68
CA ILE A 65 11.93 2.41 1.92
C ILE A 65 11.91 3.74 2.71
N THR A 66 11.75 4.85 1.99
CA THR A 66 11.53 6.19 2.57
C THR A 66 10.03 6.48 2.71
N VAL A 67 9.67 7.60 3.34
CA VAL A 67 8.28 8.05 3.45
C VAL A 67 7.69 8.29 2.06
N ASP A 68 8.45 8.91 1.16
CA ASP A 68 8.00 9.20 -0.22
C ASP A 68 7.78 7.90 -1.03
N VAL A 69 8.64 6.89 -0.83
CA VAL A 69 8.45 5.55 -1.40
C VAL A 69 7.18 4.90 -0.87
N LEU A 70 6.91 5.04 0.44
CA LEU A 70 5.69 4.52 1.04
C LEU A 70 4.45 5.23 0.48
N GLU A 71 4.46 6.56 0.37
CA GLU A 71 3.35 7.33 -0.21
C GLU A 71 3.11 6.94 -1.68
N SER A 72 4.18 6.83 -2.47
CA SER A 72 4.10 6.38 -3.87
C SER A 72 3.56 4.95 -3.99
N PHE A 73 3.98 4.06 -3.09
CA PHE A 73 3.46 2.70 -3.03
C PHE A 73 1.96 2.67 -2.69
N LEU A 74 1.51 3.50 -1.75
CA LEU A 74 0.09 3.61 -1.41
C LEU A 74 -0.72 4.20 -2.56
N ASN A 75 -0.21 5.22 -3.23
CA ASN A 75 -0.83 5.78 -4.45
C ASN A 75 -0.96 4.70 -5.52
N PHE A 76 0.05 3.86 -5.72
CA PHE A 76 -0.05 2.72 -6.63
C PHE A 76 -1.15 1.72 -6.22
N LEU A 77 -1.30 1.42 -4.93
CA LEU A 77 -2.38 0.55 -4.43
C LEU A 77 -3.78 1.15 -4.63
N TYR A 78 -3.90 2.48 -4.67
CA TYR A 78 -5.16 3.20 -4.88
C TYR A 78 -5.48 3.45 -6.34
N GLU A 79 -4.52 3.93 -7.13
CA GLU A 79 -4.76 4.56 -8.42
C GLU A 79 -4.17 3.79 -9.60
N ASP A 80 -3.36 2.74 -9.37
CA ASP A 80 -2.58 2.00 -10.38
C ASP A 80 -1.53 2.85 -11.12
N THR A 81 -1.21 4.04 -10.59
CA THR A 81 -0.26 4.98 -11.19
C THR A 81 0.82 5.35 -10.19
N ILE A 82 2.00 5.64 -10.73
CA ILE A 82 3.13 6.25 -10.04
C ILE A 82 3.40 7.55 -10.79
N ASP A 83 3.60 8.67 -10.10
CA ASP A 83 3.86 9.95 -10.78
C ASP A 83 5.25 9.90 -11.44
N ASP A 84 5.28 10.06 -12.76
CA ASP A 84 6.49 10.02 -13.58
C ASP A 84 7.53 11.09 -13.16
N GLN A 85 7.13 12.17 -12.48
CA GLN A 85 8.05 13.21 -12.01
C GLN A 85 8.77 12.85 -10.69
N GLU A 86 8.18 11.99 -9.86
CA GLU A 86 8.71 11.60 -8.55
C GLU A 86 9.50 10.27 -8.61
N TYR A 87 9.26 9.54 -9.70
CA TYR A 87 9.75 8.19 -10.01
C TYR A 87 11.25 7.93 -9.81
N GLU A 88 12.17 8.81 -10.26
CA GLU A 88 13.62 8.50 -10.25
C GLU A 88 14.18 8.32 -8.84
N GLU A 89 13.69 9.09 -7.87
CA GLU A 89 14.21 9.06 -6.49
C GLU A 89 13.63 7.89 -5.68
N GLN A 90 12.46 7.38 -6.08
CA GLN A 90 11.71 6.35 -5.36
C GLN A 90 11.81 4.96 -6.00
N ALA A 91 12.28 4.86 -7.25
CA ALA A 91 12.30 3.63 -8.04
C ALA A 91 12.95 2.45 -7.31
N LEU A 92 14.10 2.66 -6.65
CA LEU A 92 14.79 1.59 -5.92
C LEU A 92 13.95 1.04 -4.76
N GLY A 93 13.30 1.92 -4.00
CA GLY A 93 12.41 1.52 -2.91
C GLY A 93 11.14 0.85 -3.40
N LEU A 94 10.56 1.32 -4.49
CA LEU A 94 9.38 0.72 -5.12
C LEU A 94 9.68 -0.66 -5.71
N LEU A 95 10.87 -0.87 -6.29
CA LEU A 95 11.34 -2.19 -6.73
C LEU A 95 11.58 -3.13 -5.55
N GLU A 96 12.15 -2.64 -4.44
CA GLU A 96 12.32 -3.41 -3.20
C GLU A 96 10.95 -3.89 -2.71
N LEU A 97 9.97 -2.98 -2.57
CA LEU A 97 8.60 -3.31 -2.19
C LEU A 97 7.93 -4.30 -3.15
N GLY A 98 8.05 -4.06 -4.46
CA GLY A 98 7.49 -4.95 -5.48
C GLY A 98 8.06 -6.36 -5.40
N ARG A 99 9.35 -6.52 -5.08
CA ARG A 99 9.97 -7.84 -4.89
C ARG A 99 9.57 -8.47 -3.56
N CYS A 100 9.55 -7.70 -2.48
CA CYS A 100 9.17 -8.16 -1.14
C CYS A 100 7.74 -8.70 -1.08
N TYR A 101 6.81 -8.03 -1.76
CA TYR A 101 5.40 -8.41 -1.80
C TYR A 101 4.99 -9.18 -3.05
N LEU A 102 5.95 -9.56 -3.89
CA LEU A 102 5.72 -10.31 -5.14
C LEU A 102 4.66 -9.62 -6.04
N MET A 103 4.85 -8.33 -6.27
CA MET A 103 3.97 -7.47 -7.08
C MET A 103 4.56 -7.21 -8.47
N PRO A 104 4.33 -8.11 -9.44
CA PRO A 104 4.92 -8.00 -10.78
C PRO A 104 4.48 -6.71 -11.49
N THR A 105 3.21 -6.29 -11.37
CA THR A 105 2.80 -5.02 -11.99
C THR A 105 3.53 -3.82 -11.42
N LEU A 106 3.78 -3.76 -10.10
CA LEU A 106 4.57 -2.67 -9.52
C LEU A 106 5.98 -2.67 -10.07
N THR A 107 6.63 -3.84 -10.12
CA THR A 107 7.99 -3.94 -10.68
C THR A 107 8.03 -3.57 -12.16
N SER A 108 7.04 -3.98 -12.96
CA SER A 108 6.98 -3.65 -14.39
C SER A 108 6.66 -2.18 -14.64
N THR A 109 5.79 -1.56 -13.83
CA THR A 109 5.56 -0.11 -13.88
C THR A 109 6.85 0.66 -13.62
N VAL A 110 7.72 0.12 -12.76
CA VAL A 110 8.97 0.78 -12.38
C VAL A 110 10.15 0.44 -13.30
N GLU A 111 10.10 -0.59 -14.15
CA GLU A 111 11.19 -0.95 -15.06
C GLU A 111 11.04 -0.41 -16.50
N LEU A 112 9.99 0.39 -16.77
CA LEU A 112 9.68 0.99 -18.07
C LEU A 112 10.42 2.31 -18.34
#